data_AF-A0A182JQT5-F1
#
_entry.id   AF-A0A182JQT5-F1
#
_cell.length_a   1.000
_cell.length_b   1.000
_cell.length_c   1.000
_cell.angle_alpha   90.00
_cell.angle_beta   90.00
_cell.angle_gamma   90.00
#
_symmetry.space_group_name_H-M   'P 1'
#
loop_
_entity.id
_entity.type
_entity.pdbx_description
1 polymer ?
#
loop_
_entity_poly.entity_id
_entity_poly.type
_entity_poly.pdbx_seq_one_letter_code
_entity_poly.pdbx_strand_id
1 'polypeptide(L)'
;MSNRPFTAKFPTCPENGDEVLIRGKLHDNAKSFSVNFCLSRPSQVAENQSPPYIAYHFKTIYDENDDSRVVLNWKNVQWQEEEVLDNYWHVDRSKTFRVIFRLHEDSIKMFADSVDHPPDYQFPVQLPLDQIESIELWGELESVEEISFRYDNRNSKS
;
A
#
# COMPACT_ATOMS: atom_id res chain seq x y z
N MET A 1 20.88 -2.12 0.67
CA MET A 1 19.47 -1.76 0.92
C MET A 1 19.31 -0.28 0.67
N SER A 2 18.30 0.14 -0.11
CA SER A 2 17.96 1.57 -0.19
C SER A 2 17.46 2.01 1.18
N ASN A 3 18.05 3.06 1.75
CA ASN A 3 17.62 3.64 3.03
C ASN A 3 16.40 4.56 2.87
N ARG A 4 15.74 4.56 1.70
CA ARG A 4 14.61 5.42 1.38
C ARG A 4 13.54 4.63 0.60
N PRO A 5 12.26 4.86 0.91
CA PRO A 5 11.17 4.26 0.14
C PRO A 5 11.11 4.85 -1.26
N PHE A 6 10.46 4.13 -2.17
CA PHE A 6 9.89 4.78 -3.35
C PHE A 6 8.66 5.56 -2.90
N THR A 7 8.57 6.85 -3.25
CA THR A 7 7.42 7.68 -2.89
C THR A 7 6.75 8.21 -4.15
N ALA A 8 5.43 8.08 -4.23
CA ALA A 8 4.61 8.79 -5.20
C ALA A 8 3.58 9.65 -4.48
N LYS A 9 3.47 10.92 -4.89
CA LYS A 9 2.43 11.82 -4.41
C LYS A 9 1.19 11.66 -5.25
N PHE A 10 0.02 11.70 -4.63
CA PHE A 10 -1.23 11.79 -5.37
C PHE A 10 -1.29 13.12 -6.14
N PRO A 11 -1.59 13.10 -7.45
CA PRO A 11 -1.82 14.33 -8.23
C PRO A 11 -2.96 15.22 -7.72
N THR A 12 -4.01 14.62 -7.15
CA THR A 12 -5.18 15.28 -6.56
C THR A 12 -5.58 14.55 -5.28
N CYS A 13 -6.40 15.17 -4.43
CA CYS A 13 -6.95 14.50 -3.24
C CYS A 13 -7.67 13.21 -3.65
N PRO A 14 -7.39 12.07 -2.99
CA PRO A 14 -8.10 10.82 -3.26
C PRO A 14 -9.57 10.91 -2.86
N GLU A 15 -10.44 10.39 -3.72
CA GLU A 15 -11.88 10.33 -3.50
C GLU A 15 -12.39 8.88 -3.48
N ASN A 16 -13.62 8.71 -2.98
CA ASN A 16 -14.27 7.41 -2.93
C ASN A 16 -14.44 6.80 -4.33
N GLY A 17 -13.86 5.62 -4.55
CA GLY A 17 -13.86 4.89 -5.81
C GLY A 17 -12.54 4.97 -6.57
N ASP A 18 -11.63 5.86 -6.18
CA ASP A 18 -10.32 5.98 -6.81
C ASP A 18 -9.47 4.71 -6.64
N GLU A 19 -8.53 4.53 -7.54
CA GLU A 19 -7.62 3.39 -7.51
C GLU A 19 -6.16 3.77 -7.69
N VAL A 20 -5.30 3.00 -7.01
CA VAL A 20 -3.85 3.02 -7.19
C VAL A 20 -3.41 1.66 -7.67
N LEU A 21 -2.83 1.61 -8.87
CA LEU A 21 -2.19 0.43 -9.42
C LEU A 21 -0.68 0.54 -9.19
N ILE A 22 -0.07 -0.52 -8.68
CA ILE A 22 1.38 -0.66 -8.55
C ILE A 22 1.83 -1.93 -9.25
N ARG A 23 2.83 -1.81 -10.12
CA ARG A 23 3.51 -2.94 -10.75
C ARG A 23 5.00 -2.85 -10.50
N GLY A 24 5.61 -3.96 -10.12
CA GLY A 24 7.03 -3.99 -9.80
C GLY A 24 7.57 -5.40 -9.62
N LYS A 25 8.83 -5.50 -9.23
CA LYS A 25 9.51 -6.75 -8.93
C LYS A 25 10.25 -6.64 -7.59
N LEU A 26 10.09 -7.65 -6.75
CA LEU A 26 10.92 -7.80 -5.55
C LEU A 26 12.20 -8.56 -5.90
N HIS A 27 13.26 -8.36 -5.12
CA HIS A 27 14.39 -9.29 -5.17
C HIS A 27 13.91 -10.72 -4.82
N ASP A 28 14.47 -11.74 -5.49
CA ASP A 28 14.06 -13.14 -5.29
C ASP A 28 14.16 -13.60 -3.81
N ASN A 29 15.09 -13.01 -3.04
CA ASN A 29 15.30 -13.29 -1.63
C ASN A 29 14.64 -12.26 -0.69
N ALA A 30 13.72 -11.44 -1.20
CA ALA A 30 13.07 -10.38 -0.43
C ALA A 30 12.42 -10.96 0.83
N LYS A 31 12.72 -10.35 1.98
CA LYS A 31 12.16 -10.73 3.29
C LYS A 31 10.89 -9.97 3.63
N SER A 32 10.72 -8.78 3.07
CA SER A 32 9.49 -8.02 3.24
C SER A 32 9.28 -7.00 2.14
N PHE A 33 8.01 -6.65 1.96
CA PHE A 33 7.54 -5.55 1.12
C PHE A 33 6.35 -4.90 1.81
N SER A 34 6.21 -3.58 1.68
CA SER A 34 5.01 -2.91 2.15
C SER A 34 4.62 -1.69 1.33
N VAL A 35 3.33 -1.45 1.25
CA VAL A 35 2.71 -0.23 0.71
C VAL A 35 2.08 0.53 1.86
N ASN A 36 2.46 1.80 2.00
CA ASN A 36 1.85 2.72 2.97
C ASN A 36 1.05 3.78 2.23
N PHE A 37 -0.17 4.03 2.68
CA PHE A 37 -0.94 5.22 2.31
C PHE A 37 -0.77 6.27 3.40
N CYS A 38 -0.04 7.33 3.08
CA CYS A 38 0.51 8.27 4.05
C CYS A 38 -0.26 9.60 4.00
N LEU A 39 -0.61 10.10 5.18
CA LEU A 39 -1.11 11.47 5.33
C LEU A 39 0.06 12.47 5.28
N SER A 40 -0.27 13.77 5.29
CA SER A 40 0.71 14.85 5.33
C SER A 40 1.78 14.63 6.41
N ARG A 41 3.04 14.67 5.99
CA ARG A 41 4.19 14.56 6.88
C ARG A 41 4.43 15.91 7.56
N PRO A 42 4.45 15.99 8.91
CA PRO A 42 4.89 17.20 9.59
C PRO A 42 6.31 17.56 9.19
N SER A 43 6.59 18.85 8.99
CA SER A 43 7.87 19.35 8.49
C SER A 43 9.08 18.98 9.36
N GLN A 44 8.85 18.60 10.63
CA GLN A 44 9.90 18.19 11.55
C GLN A 44 10.32 16.72 11.39
N VAL A 45 9.58 15.90 10.65
CA VAL A 45 9.89 14.47 10.46
C VAL A 45 10.70 14.28 9.19
N ALA A 46 11.91 13.75 9.31
CA ALA A 46 12.79 13.51 8.17
C ALA A 46 12.23 12.45 7.20
N GLU A 47 12.48 12.60 5.90
CA GLU A 47 11.97 11.70 4.84
C GLU A 47 12.46 10.25 4.98
N ASN A 48 13.63 10.04 5.61
CA ASN A 48 14.18 8.71 5.85
C ASN A 48 13.56 8.01 7.08
N GLN A 49 12.67 8.70 7.82
CA GLN A 49 11.90 8.10 8.90
C GLN A 49 10.53 7.66 8.38
N SER A 50 10.00 6.59 8.95
CA SER A 50 8.62 6.17 8.70
C SER A 50 7.65 7.34 8.98
N PRO A 51 6.69 7.61 8.09
CA PRO A 51 5.66 8.62 8.31
C PRO A 51 4.99 8.45 9.68
N PRO A 52 4.63 9.54 10.37
CA PRO A 52 3.91 9.44 11.63
C PRO A 52 2.45 9.03 11.41
N TYR A 53 1.86 9.35 10.27
CA TYR A 53 0.46 9.11 9.96
C TYR A 53 0.33 8.25 8.69
N ILE A 54 -0.18 7.03 8.86
CA ILE A 54 -0.38 6.04 7.80
C ILE A 54 -1.82 5.55 7.91
N ALA A 55 -2.67 5.88 6.94
CA ALA A 55 -4.06 5.45 6.89
C ALA A 55 -4.20 3.95 6.67
N TYR A 56 -3.26 3.39 5.90
CA TYR A 56 -3.22 1.97 5.61
C TYR A 56 -1.80 1.49 5.36
N HIS A 57 -1.39 0.49 6.13
CA HIS A 57 -0.15 -0.24 6.00
C HIS A 57 -0.48 -1.65 5.52
N PHE A 58 -0.13 -1.94 4.27
CA PHE A 58 -0.17 -3.28 3.71
C PHE A 58 1.24 -3.83 3.68
N LYS A 59 1.54 -4.85 4.47
CA LYS A 59 2.87 -5.47 4.51
C LYS A 59 2.80 -6.96 4.26
N THR A 60 3.78 -7.48 3.55
CA THR A 60 4.00 -8.91 3.41
C THR A 60 5.37 -9.26 3.95
N ILE A 61 5.40 -10.31 4.76
CA ILE A 61 6.59 -10.89 5.34
C ILE A 61 6.77 -12.26 4.71
N TYR A 62 7.95 -12.49 4.12
CA TYR A 62 8.32 -13.77 3.54
C TYR A 62 9.30 -14.47 4.48
N ASP A 63 8.89 -15.61 5.01
CA ASP A 63 9.70 -16.41 5.90
C ASP A 63 10.71 -17.26 5.11
N GLU A 64 11.59 -17.97 5.82
CA GLU A 64 12.68 -18.73 5.20
C GLU A 64 12.23 -20.06 4.58
N ASN A 65 11.06 -20.57 4.98
CA ASN A 65 10.51 -21.85 4.53
C ASN A 65 9.53 -21.70 3.35
N ASP A 66 9.62 -20.60 2.60
CA ASP A 66 8.65 -20.18 1.57
C ASP A 66 7.23 -19.88 2.07
N ASP A 67 6.99 -19.98 3.37
CA ASP A 67 5.80 -19.43 4.03
C ASP A 67 5.80 -17.89 3.96
N SER A 68 4.62 -17.31 3.99
CA SER A 68 4.47 -15.86 4.04
C SER A 68 3.14 -15.46 4.67
N ARG A 69 3.11 -14.24 5.19
CA ARG A 69 1.93 -13.64 5.83
C ARG A 69 1.76 -12.19 5.44
N VAL A 70 0.52 -11.75 5.42
CA VAL A 70 0.14 -10.35 5.28
C VAL A 70 -0.11 -9.76 6.66
N VAL A 71 0.37 -8.54 6.87
CA VAL A 71 0.13 -7.74 8.06
C VAL A 71 -0.52 -6.46 7.62
N LEU A 72 -1.74 -6.22 8.10
CA LEU A 72 -2.47 -4.97 7.91
C LEU A 72 -2.40 -4.16 9.20
N ASN A 73 -2.19 -2.86 9.07
CA ASN A 73 -2.20 -1.95 10.21
C ASN A 73 -2.46 -0.52 9.74
N TRP A 74 -2.47 0.42 10.68
CA TRP A 74 -2.44 1.85 10.48
C TRP A 74 -1.56 2.50 11.55
N LYS A 75 -1.21 3.76 11.36
CA LYS A 75 -0.33 4.49 12.27
C LYS A 75 -0.88 5.88 12.52
N ASN A 76 -1.05 6.22 13.78
CA ASN A 76 -1.35 7.57 14.23
C ASN A 76 -0.35 7.96 15.31
N VAL A 77 0.81 8.46 14.86
CA VAL A 77 2.06 8.60 15.62
C VAL A 77 2.66 7.25 16.03
N GLN A 78 1.85 6.33 16.56
CA GLN A 78 2.20 4.98 16.96
C GLN A 78 1.46 3.95 16.10
N TRP A 79 2.09 2.80 15.91
CA TRP A 79 1.46 1.63 15.29
C TRP A 79 0.32 1.13 16.16
N GLN A 80 -0.70 0.58 15.52
CA GLN A 80 -1.93 0.13 16.16
C GLN A 80 -1.96 -1.40 16.17
N GLU A 81 -3.07 -2.00 16.55
CA GLU A 81 -3.19 -3.47 16.57
C GLU A 81 -3.06 -4.04 15.16
N GLU A 82 -2.16 -5.02 15.01
CA GLU A 82 -1.90 -5.69 13.73
C GLU A 82 -2.99 -6.72 13.44
N GLU A 83 -3.48 -6.72 12.20
CA GLU A 83 -4.24 -7.83 11.65
C GLU A 83 -3.29 -8.71 10.83
N VAL A 84 -3.08 -9.95 11.27
CA VAL A 84 -2.21 -10.92 10.60
C VAL A 84 -3.06 -11.92 9.84
N LEU A 85 -2.80 -12.01 8.54
CA LEU A 85 -3.57 -12.81 7.59
C LEU A 85 -2.64 -13.74 6.81
N ASP A 86 -3.22 -14.85 6.35
CA ASP A 86 -2.54 -15.74 5.41
C ASP A 86 -2.20 -14.99 4.11
N ASN A 87 -1.06 -15.34 3.51
CA ASN A 87 -0.67 -14.76 2.24
C ASN A 87 -1.21 -15.55 1.04
N TYR A 88 -2.05 -14.91 0.24
CA TYR A 88 -2.61 -15.43 -1.00
C TYR A 88 -2.15 -14.66 -2.23
N TRP A 89 -1.45 -13.53 -2.05
CA TRP A 89 -0.93 -12.71 -3.16
C TRP A 89 0.58 -12.92 -3.31
N HIS A 90 1.10 -12.77 -4.54
CA HIS A 90 2.53 -12.82 -4.85
C HIS A 90 3.28 -14.01 -4.19
N VAL A 91 2.69 -15.20 -4.28
CA VAL A 91 3.25 -16.46 -3.75
C VAL A 91 4.53 -16.89 -4.49
N ASP A 92 4.70 -16.46 -5.74
CA ASP A 92 5.88 -16.70 -6.56
C ASP A 92 6.72 -15.43 -6.65
N ARG A 93 7.70 -15.31 -5.74
CA ARG A 93 8.58 -14.13 -5.61
C ARG A 93 9.46 -13.85 -6.83
N SER A 94 9.61 -14.80 -7.74
CA SER A 94 10.42 -14.61 -8.96
C SER A 94 9.71 -13.75 -10.01
N LYS A 95 8.40 -13.55 -9.86
CA LYS A 95 7.57 -12.84 -10.82
C LYS A 95 7.45 -11.36 -10.50
N THR A 96 7.09 -10.58 -11.51
CA THR A 96 6.56 -9.25 -11.28
C THR A 96 5.20 -9.36 -10.62
N PHE A 97 4.90 -8.44 -9.71
CA PHE A 97 3.59 -8.31 -9.10
C PHE A 97 2.80 -7.18 -9.72
N ARG A 98 1.48 -7.30 -9.64
CA ARG A 98 0.54 -6.23 -9.90
C ARG A 98 -0.49 -6.20 -8.77
N VAL A 99 -0.56 -5.08 -8.06
CA VAL A 99 -1.55 -4.87 -7.01
C VAL A 99 -2.36 -3.61 -7.31
N ILE A 100 -3.67 -3.67 -7.09
CA ILE A 100 -4.57 -2.53 -7.16
C ILE A 100 -5.13 -2.29 -5.77
N PHE A 101 -5.08 -1.04 -5.33
CA PHE A 101 -5.79 -0.57 -4.14
C PHE A 101 -6.95 0.29 -4.58
N ARG A 102 -8.18 -0.14 -4.28
CA ARG A 102 -9.38 0.68 -4.43
C ARG A 102 -9.68 1.38 -3.12
N LEU A 103 -9.84 2.69 -3.19
CA LEU A 103 -9.99 3.58 -2.05
C LEU A 103 -11.48 3.85 -1.82
N HIS A 104 -11.96 3.58 -0.62
CA HIS A 104 -13.27 3.99 -0.16
C HIS A 104 -13.16 4.65 1.21
N GLU A 105 -14.15 5.48 1.55
CA GLU A 105 -14.21 6.16 2.86
C GLU A 105 -14.32 5.17 4.04
N ASP A 106 -14.92 3.99 3.80
CA ASP A 106 -15.10 2.95 4.81
C ASP A 106 -13.91 1.98 4.91
N SER A 107 -13.23 1.73 3.78
CA SER A 107 -12.22 0.68 3.68
C SER A 107 -11.33 0.84 2.45
N ILE A 108 -10.07 0.41 2.55
CA ILE A 108 -9.20 0.23 1.40
C ILE A 108 -9.18 -1.24 1.04
N LYS A 109 -9.39 -1.54 -0.24
CA LYS A 109 -9.49 -2.89 -0.80
C LYS A 109 -8.30 -3.17 -1.71
N MET A 110 -7.56 -4.24 -1.43
CA MET A 110 -6.43 -4.69 -2.24
C MET A 110 -6.85 -5.85 -3.14
N PHE A 111 -6.44 -5.78 -4.41
CA PHE A 111 -6.63 -6.82 -5.40
C PHE A 111 -5.29 -7.18 -6.05
N ALA A 112 -4.96 -8.46 -6.09
CA ALA A 112 -3.90 -9.01 -6.90
C ALA A 112 -4.37 -9.13 -8.35
N ASP A 113 -3.56 -8.65 -9.29
CA ASP A 113 -3.72 -8.81 -10.74
C ASP A 113 -4.96 -8.21 -11.43
N SER A 114 -6.18 -8.22 -10.87
CA SER A 114 -7.38 -7.63 -11.49
C SER A 114 -8.45 -7.21 -10.46
N VAL A 115 -9.43 -6.40 -10.86
CA VAL A 115 -10.59 -6.03 -9.99
C VAL A 115 -11.86 -6.83 -10.32
N ASP A 116 -11.74 -7.90 -11.10
CA ASP A 116 -12.88 -8.69 -11.61
C ASP A 116 -13.33 -9.80 -10.63
N HIS A 117 -12.75 -9.84 -9.44
CA HIS A 117 -13.09 -10.74 -8.33
C HIS A 117 -13.25 -9.94 -7.02
N PRO A 118 -13.77 -10.56 -5.93
CA PRO A 118 -13.76 -9.95 -4.61
C PRO A 118 -12.33 -9.57 -4.16
N PRO A 119 -12.16 -8.54 -3.33
CA PRO A 119 -10.83 -8.13 -2.87
C PRO A 119 -10.12 -9.25 -2.11
N ASP A 120 -8.82 -9.41 -2.34
CA ASP A 120 -7.99 -10.38 -1.61
C ASP A 120 -7.79 -9.96 -0.16
N TYR A 121 -7.69 -8.64 0.07
CA TYR A 121 -7.60 -8.05 1.39
C TYR A 121 -8.43 -6.78 1.47
N GLN A 122 -9.02 -6.53 2.63
CA GLN A 122 -9.78 -5.32 2.91
C GLN A 122 -9.45 -4.83 4.30
N PHE A 123 -9.21 -3.52 4.43
CA PHE A 123 -8.89 -2.91 5.71
C PHE A 123 -9.83 -1.74 6.01
N PRO A 124 -10.56 -1.74 7.15
CA PRO A 124 -11.40 -0.62 7.55
C PRO A 124 -10.56 0.62 7.86
N VAL A 125 -10.84 1.71 7.15
CA VAL A 125 -10.05 2.94 7.25
C VAL A 125 -10.34 3.65 8.58
N GLN A 126 -9.27 4.03 9.30
CA GLN A 126 -9.35 4.73 10.60
C GLN A 126 -8.98 6.23 10.51
N LEU A 127 -8.37 6.64 9.39
CA LEU A 127 -7.94 8.02 9.13
C LEU A 127 -8.58 8.55 7.85
N PRO A 128 -8.91 9.85 7.73
CA PRO A 128 -9.65 10.37 6.58
C PRO A 128 -8.96 10.12 5.23
N LEU A 129 -9.73 9.59 4.27
CA LEU A 129 -9.26 9.27 2.92
C LEU A 129 -8.71 10.51 2.19
N ASP A 130 -9.41 11.63 2.32
CA ASP A 130 -9.10 12.91 1.69
C ASP A 130 -7.79 13.55 2.19
N GLN A 131 -7.22 13.04 3.29
CA GLN A 131 -5.93 13.49 3.83
C GLN A 131 -4.74 12.66 3.34
N ILE A 132 -4.96 11.58 2.60
CA ILE A 132 -3.88 10.78 2.04
C ILE A 132 -3.20 11.58 0.92
N GLU A 133 -1.92 11.88 1.08
CA GLU A 133 -1.15 12.70 0.11
C GLU A 133 -0.18 11.87 -0.73
N SER A 134 0.23 10.71 -0.24
CA SER A 134 1.26 9.91 -0.89
C SER A 134 1.14 8.43 -0.60
N ILE A 135 1.77 7.64 -1.46
CA ILE A 135 2.09 6.26 -1.20
C ILE A 135 3.60 6.10 -1.02
N GLU A 136 4.00 5.25 -0.08
CA GLU A 136 5.39 4.84 0.09
C GLU A 136 5.52 3.32 -0.08
N LEU A 137 6.41 2.90 -0.97
CA LEU A 137 6.80 1.50 -1.14
C LEU A 137 8.10 1.25 -0.39
N TRP A 138 8.07 0.33 0.56
CA TRP A 138 9.22 -0.08 1.35
C TRP A 138 9.54 -1.56 1.11
N GLY A 139 10.78 -1.94 1.39
CA GLY A 139 11.26 -3.30 1.29
C GLY A 139 12.32 -3.49 0.20
N GLU A 140 12.54 -4.75 -0.16
CA GLU A 140 13.63 -5.18 -1.05
C GLU A 140 13.14 -5.24 -2.50
N LEU A 141 12.74 -4.09 -3.04
CA LEU A 141 12.33 -3.90 -4.44
C LEU A 141 13.53 -3.94 -5.39
N GLU A 142 13.44 -4.76 -6.43
CA GLU A 142 14.37 -4.74 -7.57
C GLU A 142 14.01 -3.60 -8.53
N SER A 143 12.72 -3.45 -8.84
CA SER A 143 12.21 -2.41 -9.74
C SER A 143 10.77 -2.00 -9.39
N VAL A 144 10.45 -0.74 -9.67
CA VAL A 144 9.07 -0.23 -9.75
C VAL A 144 8.83 0.09 -11.22
N GLU A 145 7.93 -0.67 -11.85
CA GLU A 145 7.66 -0.57 -13.29
C GLU A 145 6.55 0.43 -13.58
N GLU A 146 5.53 0.49 -12.72
CA GLU A 146 4.37 1.36 -12.90
C GLU A 146 3.78 1.76 -11.54
N ILE A 147 3.41 3.03 -11.44
CA ILE A 147 2.44 3.53 -10.46
C ILE A 147 1.44 4.38 -11.23
N SER A 148 0.18 3.96 -11.19
CA SER A 148 -0.91 4.61 -11.91
C SER A 148 -2.01 4.99 -10.93
N PHE A 149 -2.38 6.27 -10.93
CA PHE A 149 -3.52 6.80 -10.19
C PHE A 149 -4.72 6.90 -11.14
N ARG A 150 -5.82 6.23 -10.80
CA ARG A 150 -7.06 6.22 -11.59
C ARG A 150 -8.17 6.86 -10.79
N TYR A 151 -8.65 8.00 -11.29
CA TYR A 151 -9.67 8.80 -10.64
C TYR A 151 -11.07 8.44 -11.13
N ASP A 152 -11.97 8.09 -10.22
CA ASP A 152 -13.37 7.83 -10.56
C ASP A 152 -14.16 9.15 -10.67
N ASN A 153 -14.00 9.81 -11.81
CA ASN A 153 -14.67 11.08 -12.14
C ASN A 153 -16.20 10.98 -12.27
N ARG A 154 -16.84 9.86 -11.91
CA ARG A 154 -18.30 9.73 -11.91
C ARG A 154 -18.95 10.42 -10.70
N ASN A 155 -18.21 10.67 -9.63
CA ASN A 155 -18.72 11.31 -8.41
C ASN A 155 -18.54 12.84 -8.36
N SER A 156 -17.78 13.43 -9.28
CA SER A 156 -17.47 14.88 -9.31
C SER A 156 -18.59 15.78 -9.83
N LYS A 157 -19.86 15.35 -9.71
CA LYS A 157 -21.04 16.17 -10.00
C LYS A 157 -21.89 16.34 -8.74
N SER A 158 -21.61 17.40 -7.99
CA SER A 158 -22.57 18.08 -7.12
C SER A 158 -22.27 19.56 -7.09
#